data_AF-A0A355BJZ9-F1
#
_entry.id   AF-A0A355BJZ9-F1
#
_cell.length_a   1.000
_cell.length_b   1.000
_cell.length_c   1.000
_cell.angle_alpha   90.00
_cell.angle_beta   90.00
_cell.angle_gamma   90.00
#
_symmetry.space_group_name_H-M   'P 1'
#
loop_
_entity.id
_entity.type
_entity.pdbx_description
1 polymer ?
#
loop_
_entity_poly.entity_id
_entity_poly.type
_entity_poly.pdbx_seq_one_letter_code
_entity_poly.pdbx_strand_id
1 'polypeptide(L)'
;IIDPSSDSPQTNSDKVVQVRPTDMSIKDYSTYLIKDTIGEQSNTKKPSLQEIVPTENNTLVLDLNASENFTKSTTRQSMLIKAPKIFGKAFADRPELTSITISWYLDLVDVRGNEKVGKVMTITFTRENADTVNWENIDPENIPLVADAYWQHSLFTRE
;
A
#
# COMPACT_ATOMS: atom_id res chain seq x y z
N ILE A 1 35.77 -54.00 7.41
CA ILE A 1 34.93 -53.10 8.23
C ILE A 1 35.89 -52.09 8.84
N ILE A 2 35.95 -50.89 8.26
CA ILE A 2 36.64 -49.72 8.80
C ILE A 2 35.60 -48.61 8.75
N ASP A 3 35.30 -48.07 9.92
CA ASP A 3 34.43 -46.92 10.14
C ASP A 3 35.27 -45.65 10.05
N PRO A 4 34.89 -44.67 9.21
CA PRO A 4 35.31 -43.30 9.41
C PRO A 4 34.08 -42.42 9.68
N SER A 5 33.92 -42.12 10.97
CA SER A 5 33.44 -40.83 11.48
C SER A 5 33.80 -39.69 10.52
N SER A 6 32.78 -39.14 9.88
CA SER A 6 32.82 -37.89 9.12
C SER A 6 32.04 -36.87 9.92
N ASP A 7 32.75 -36.22 10.83
CA ASP A 7 32.34 -35.00 11.51
C ASP A 7 32.04 -33.94 10.45
N SER A 8 30.75 -33.70 10.18
CA SER A 8 30.29 -32.62 9.32
C SER A 8 29.78 -31.50 10.23
N PRO A 9 30.40 -30.32 10.21
CA PRO A 9 29.95 -29.21 11.04
C PRO A 9 28.52 -28.80 10.65
N GLN A 10 27.61 -28.81 11.63
CA GLN A 10 26.30 -28.18 11.51
C GLN A 10 26.51 -26.69 11.20
N THR A 11 26.36 -26.33 9.93
CA THR A 11 26.27 -24.93 9.51
C THR A 11 25.04 -24.32 10.15
N ASN A 12 25.29 -23.42 11.11
CA ASN A 12 24.32 -22.48 11.63
C ASN A 12 23.65 -21.77 10.44
N SER A 13 22.42 -22.19 10.11
CA SER A 13 21.53 -21.41 9.26
C SER A 13 21.27 -20.09 9.97
N ASP A 14 21.64 -18.99 9.31
CA ASP A 14 21.38 -17.63 9.74
C ASP A 14 19.94 -17.49 10.25
N LYS A 15 19.81 -17.26 11.56
CA LYS A 15 18.56 -16.75 12.13
C LYS A 15 18.40 -15.33 11.61
N VAL A 16 17.68 -15.17 10.49
CA VAL A 16 17.12 -13.87 10.12
C VAL A 16 16.21 -13.45 11.26
N VAL A 17 16.66 -12.52 12.09
CA VAL A 17 15.82 -11.91 13.12
C VAL A 17 14.73 -11.14 12.37
N GLN A 18 13.54 -11.75 12.28
CA GLN A 18 12.33 -11.13 11.74
C GLN A 18 11.98 -9.94 12.65
N VAL A 19 12.35 -8.73 12.25
CA VAL A 19 11.99 -7.50 12.96
C VAL A 19 10.46 -7.38 12.90
N ARG A 20 9.81 -7.27 14.06
CA ARG A 20 8.34 -7.18 14.10
C ARG A 20 7.91 -5.84 13.49
N PRO A 21 6.83 -5.80 12.69
CA PRO A 21 6.33 -4.56 12.13
C PRO A 21 6.15 -3.43 13.15
N THR A 22 5.69 -3.75 14.35
CA THR A 22 5.52 -2.82 15.48
C THR A 22 6.81 -2.16 15.96
N ASP A 23 7.95 -2.83 15.79
CA ASP A 23 9.25 -2.38 16.31
C ASP A 23 9.95 -1.43 15.32
N MET A 24 9.48 -1.36 14.09
CA MET A 24 10.02 -0.47 13.07
C MET A 24 9.64 1.00 13.37
N SER A 25 10.40 1.95 12.84
CA SER A 25 9.89 3.33 12.75
C SER A 25 8.70 3.37 11.78
N ILE A 26 7.78 4.34 11.91
CA ILE A 26 6.66 4.50 10.95
C ILE A 26 7.17 4.67 9.52
N LYS A 27 8.33 5.32 9.35
CA LYS A 27 8.97 5.50 8.04
C LYS A 27 9.41 4.16 7.43
N ASP A 28 10.14 3.37 8.20
CA ASP A 28 10.66 2.07 7.73
C ASP A 28 9.50 1.10 7.50
N TYR A 29 8.51 1.11 8.39
CA TYR A 29 7.29 0.33 8.26
C TYR A 29 6.51 0.69 7.00
N SER A 30 6.30 1.97 6.71
CA SER A 30 5.57 2.41 5.51
C SER A 30 6.29 1.93 4.24
N THR A 31 7.63 1.99 4.23
CA THR A 31 8.44 1.49 3.12
C THR A 31 8.27 -0.02 2.95
N TYR A 32 8.36 -0.77 4.05
CA TYR A 32 8.12 -2.22 4.08
C TYR A 32 6.71 -2.58 3.60
N LEU A 33 5.69 -1.93 4.15
CA LEU A 33 4.27 -2.14 3.83
C LEU A 33 4.01 -1.97 2.34
N ILE A 34 4.48 -0.87 1.74
CA ILE A 34 4.26 -0.59 0.32
C ILE A 34 5.00 -1.60 -0.57
N LYS A 35 6.26 -1.92 -0.23
CA LYS A 35 7.02 -2.95 -0.95
C LYS A 35 6.33 -4.31 -0.91
N ASP A 36 5.85 -4.73 0.26
CA ASP A 36 5.23 -6.04 0.47
C ASP A 36 3.85 -6.15 -0.21
N THR A 37 3.07 -5.07 -0.24
CA THR A 37 1.69 -5.09 -0.74
C THR A 37 1.57 -4.80 -2.24
N ILE A 38 2.33 -3.82 -2.74
CA ILE A 38 2.16 -3.32 -4.12
C ILE A 38 3.46 -3.25 -4.93
N GLY A 39 4.59 -3.64 -4.34
CA GLY A 39 5.91 -3.61 -4.97
C GLY A 39 6.61 -2.25 -4.89
N GLU A 40 7.92 -2.23 -5.15
CA GLU A 40 8.77 -1.03 -4.99
C GLU A 40 8.51 0.07 -6.04
N GLN A 41 8.04 -0.32 -7.23
CA GLN A 41 7.86 0.59 -8.36
C GLN A 41 6.50 0.38 -9.04
N SER A 42 5.94 1.48 -9.55
CA SER A 42 4.87 1.44 -10.53
C SER A 42 5.40 0.93 -11.88
N ASN A 43 4.49 0.59 -12.79
CA ASN A 43 4.88 0.28 -14.17
C ASN A 43 5.39 1.50 -14.97
N THR A 44 5.32 2.71 -14.42
CA THR A 44 5.94 3.93 -14.95
C THR A 44 7.36 4.15 -14.41
N LYS A 45 7.94 3.16 -13.71
CA LYS A 45 9.29 3.18 -13.09
C LYS A 45 9.46 4.20 -11.95
N LYS A 46 8.36 4.80 -11.48
CA LYS A 46 8.35 5.66 -10.28
C LYS A 46 8.29 4.80 -9.02
N PRO A 47 8.88 5.23 -7.90
CA PRO A 47 8.72 4.53 -6.64
C PRO A 47 7.24 4.49 -6.25
N SER A 48 6.73 3.33 -5.82
CA SER A 48 5.32 3.19 -5.44
C SER A 48 4.96 4.11 -4.28
N LEU A 49 5.86 4.27 -3.31
CA LEU A 49 5.73 5.26 -2.23
C LEU A 49 6.34 6.59 -2.70
N GLN A 50 5.50 7.62 -2.80
CA GLN A 50 5.92 8.97 -3.13
C GLN A 50 6.34 9.74 -1.88
N GLU A 51 5.47 9.77 -0.88
CA GLU A 51 5.69 10.51 0.36
C GLU A 51 4.95 9.84 1.53
N ILE A 52 5.53 9.98 2.71
CA ILE A 52 4.88 9.65 3.97
C ILE A 52 4.64 10.99 4.65
N VAL A 53 3.39 11.28 5.00
CA VAL A 53 3.03 12.46 5.78
C VAL A 53 2.63 11.98 7.16
N PRO A 54 3.55 12.00 8.15
CA PRO A 54 3.19 11.68 9.53
C PRO A 54 2.24 12.75 10.04
N THR A 55 1.15 12.32 10.64
CA THR A 55 0.16 13.19 11.25
C THR A 55 0.04 12.87 12.73
N GLU A 56 -0.56 13.77 13.51
CA GLU A 56 -0.71 13.60 14.95
C GLU A 56 -1.65 12.41 15.28
N ASN A 57 -1.60 11.91 16.52
CA ASN A 57 -2.54 10.90 17.05
C ASN A 57 -2.52 9.53 16.33
N ASN A 58 -1.34 9.04 15.95
CA ASN A 58 -1.15 7.73 15.29
C ASN A 58 -1.92 7.59 13.97
N THR A 59 -2.02 8.68 13.22
CA THR A 59 -2.61 8.68 11.89
C THR A 59 -1.50 8.56 10.84
N LEU A 60 -1.77 7.82 9.76
CA LEU A 60 -0.82 7.54 8.69
C LEU A 60 -1.37 8.01 7.35
N VAL A 61 -0.64 8.89 6.66
CA VAL A 61 -0.96 9.29 5.29
C VAL A 61 0.13 8.80 4.34
N LEU A 62 -0.31 8.08 3.30
CA LEU A 62 0.53 7.48 2.27
C LEU A 62 0.20 8.11 0.92
N ASP A 63 1.14 8.86 0.37
CA ASP A 63 1.06 9.37 -1.00
C ASP A 63 1.77 8.36 -1.91
N LEU A 64 1.03 7.79 -2.87
CA LEU A 64 1.47 6.65 -3.68
C LEU A 64 1.39 6.97 -5.18
N ASN A 65 2.42 6.59 -5.93
CA ASN A 65 2.36 6.63 -7.40
C ASN A 65 1.55 5.43 -7.89
N ALA A 66 0.44 5.69 -8.58
CA ALA A 66 -0.35 4.65 -9.22
C ALA A 66 0.34 4.15 -10.50
N SER A 67 -0.03 2.93 -10.89
CA SER A 67 0.39 2.35 -12.17
C SER A 67 -0.58 2.77 -13.27
N GLU A 68 -0.06 3.16 -14.43
CA GLU A 68 -0.87 3.54 -15.58
C GLU A 68 -1.31 2.31 -16.35
N ASN A 69 -2.60 2.17 -16.63
CA ASN A 69 -3.14 1.07 -17.43
C ASN A 69 -3.75 1.58 -18.74
N PHE A 70 -4.09 0.64 -19.64
CA PHE A 70 -4.59 0.93 -20.98
C PHE A 70 -5.80 1.86 -21.03
N THR A 71 -6.67 1.80 -20.02
CA THR A 71 -7.85 2.68 -19.92
C THR A 71 -7.96 3.30 -18.53
N LYS A 72 -8.65 4.45 -18.43
CA LYS A 72 -8.94 5.12 -17.15
C LYS A 72 -9.69 4.20 -16.18
N SER A 73 -10.64 3.41 -16.70
CA SER A 73 -11.37 2.42 -15.89
C SER A 73 -10.43 1.38 -15.29
N THR A 74 -9.56 0.77 -16.10
CA THR A 74 -8.57 -0.21 -15.59
C THR A 74 -7.56 0.43 -14.62
N THR A 75 -7.19 1.70 -14.84
CA THR A 75 -6.32 2.43 -13.92
C THR A 75 -7.01 2.63 -12.56
N ARG A 76 -8.27 3.08 -12.54
CA ARG A 76 -9.09 3.18 -11.32
C ARG A 76 -9.18 1.84 -10.61
N GLN A 77 -9.55 0.78 -11.33
CA GLN A 77 -9.69 -0.57 -10.80
C GLN A 77 -8.40 -1.04 -10.12
N SER A 78 -7.24 -0.76 -10.73
CA SER A 78 -5.95 -1.19 -10.18
C SER A 78 -5.64 -0.56 -8.81
N MET A 79 -6.02 0.70 -8.60
CA MET A 79 -5.85 1.38 -7.31
C MET A 79 -6.81 0.79 -6.26
N LEU A 80 -8.06 0.52 -6.66
CA LEU A 80 -9.05 -0.10 -5.77
C LEU A 80 -8.68 -1.55 -5.41
N ILE A 81 -8.07 -2.32 -6.31
CA ILE A 81 -7.56 -3.68 -6.01
C ILE A 81 -6.41 -3.64 -5.00
N LYS A 82 -5.57 -2.60 -5.05
CA LYS A 82 -4.39 -2.46 -4.19
C LYS A 82 -4.75 -1.95 -2.80
N ALA A 83 -5.73 -1.05 -2.68
CA ALA A 83 -6.10 -0.42 -1.42
C ALA A 83 -6.43 -1.41 -0.28
N PRO A 84 -7.28 -2.45 -0.46
CA PRO A 84 -7.58 -3.43 0.60
C PRO A 84 -6.34 -4.12 1.15
N LYS A 85 -5.36 -4.42 0.29
CA LYS A 85 -4.11 -5.08 0.70
C LYS A 85 -3.29 -4.18 1.63
N ILE A 86 -3.23 -2.88 1.31
CA ILE A 86 -2.51 -1.90 2.11
C ILE A 86 -3.23 -1.68 3.44
N PHE A 87 -4.53 -1.39 3.43
CA PHE A 87 -5.29 -1.15 4.66
C PHE A 87 -5.30 -2.38 5.58
N GLY A 88 -5.66 -3.55 5.05
CA GLY A 88 -5.74 -4.79 5.83
C GLY A 88 -4.41 -5.15 6.48
N LYS A 89 -3.31 -5.08 5.72
CA LYS A 89 -1.97 -5.35 6.28
C LYS A 89 -1.56 -4.28 7.30
N ALA A 90 -1.77 -3.00 6.99
CA ALA A 90 -1.40 -1.90 7.87
C ALA A 90 -2.09 -2.00 9.23
N PHE A 91 -3.40 -2.19 9.22
CA PHE A 91 -4.18 -2.31 10.43
C PHE A 91 -3.87 -3.60 11.21
N ALA A 92 -3.51 -4.70 10.54
CA ALA A 92 -3.10 -5.94 11.21
C ALA A 92 -1.70 -5.84 11.86
N ASP A 93 -0.74 -5.26 11.15
CA ASP A 93 0.66 -5.14 11.59
C ASP A 93 0.84 -4.07 12.69
N ARG A 94 -0.02 -3.03 12.68
CA ARG A 94 0.12 -1.82 13.50
C ARG A 94 -1.20 -1.49 14.23
N PRO A 95 -1.50 -2.17 15.35
CA PRO A 95 -2.73 -1.95 16.10
C PRO A 95 -2.84 -0.54 16.70
N GLU A 96 -1.73 0.19 16.82
CA GLU A 96 -1.71 1.57 17.33
C GLU A 96 -2.25 2.60 16.34
N LEU A 97 -2.35 2.27 15.04
CA LEU A 97 -2.85 3.20 14.02
C LEU A 97 -4.34 3.44 14.18
N THR A 98 -4.72 4.71 14.29
CA THR A 98 -6.12 5.14 14.50
C THR A 98 -6.82 5.47 13.20
N SER A 99 -6.07 5.90 12.18
CA SER A 99 -6.59 6.17 10.84
C SER A 99 -5.48 6.07 9.80
N ILE A 100 -5.86 5.63 8.60
CA ILE A 100 -4.97 5.58 7.44
C ILE A 100 -5.65 6.30 6.28
N THR A 101 -4.91 7.16 5.60
CA THR A 101 -5.32 7.77 4.33
C THR A 101 -4.34 7.40 3.23
N ILE A 102 -4.85 6.90 2.11
CA ILE A 102 -4.07 6.65 0.90
C ILE A 102 -4.46 7.69 -0.15
N SER A 103 -3.48 8.43 -0.65
CA SER A 103 -3.63 9.33 -1.79
C SER A 103 -2.85 8.79 -2.99
N TRP A 104 -3.55 8.50 -4.08
CA TRP A 104 -2.93 8.04 -5.31
C TRP A 104 -2.65 9.20 -6.26
N TYR A 105 -1.50 9.16 -6.92
CA TYR A 105 -1.03 10.13 -7.89
C TYR A 105 -0.75 9.48 -9.25
N LEU A 106 -1.02 10.22 -10.32
CA LEU A 106 -0.68 9.87 -11.70
C LEU A 106 -0.05 11.05 -12.42
N ASP A 107 0.69 10.78 -13.49
CA ASP A 107 1.00 11.81 -14.48
C ASP A 107 -0.27 12.12 -15.26
N LEU A 108 -0.71 13.37 -15.18
CA LEU A 108 -1.87 13.87 -15.90
C LEU A 108 -1.40 14.72 -17.06
N VAL A 109 -1.90 14.42 -18.25
CA VAL A 109 -1.66 15.20 -19.46
C VAL A 109 -2.85 16.12 -19.69
N ASP A 110 -2.60 17.43 -19.76
CA ASP A 110 -3.65 18.40 -20.10
C ASP A 110 -3.98 18.40 -21.60
N VAL A 111 -5.02 19.16 -21.99
CA VAL A 111 -5.46 19.24 -23.41
C VAL A 111 -4.43 19.85 -24.35
N ARG A 112 -3.35 20.45 -23.81
CA ARG A 112 -2.23 21.03 -24.55
C ARG A 112 -1.00 20.12 -24.54
N GLY A 113 -1.08 18.94 -23.94
CA GLY A 113 0.01 17.98 -23.87
C GLY A 113 1.00 18.23 -22.71
N ASN A 114 0.67 19.10 -21.74
CA ASN A 114 1.55 19.31 -20.60
C ASN A 114 1.32 18.22 -19.55
N GLU A 115 2.41 17.60 -19.09
CA GLU A 115 2.40 16.62 -18.01
C GLU A 115 2.51 17.28 -16.64
N LYS A 116 1.72 16.80 -15.68
CA LYS A 116 1.82 17.16 -14.27
C LYS A 116 1.41 16.00 -13.38
N VAL A 117 2.19 15.74 -12.33
CA VAL A 117 1.78 14.82 -11.27
C VAL A 117 0.55 15.40 -10.53
N GLY A 118 -0.54 14.66 -10.54
CA GLY A 118 -1.79 15.07 -9.91
C GLY A 118 -2.36 13.96 -9.03
N LYS A 119 -2.94 14.35 -7.89
CA LYS A 119 -3.71 13.44 -7.04
C LYS A 119 -4.99 13.05 -7.77
N VAL A 120 -5.27 11.75 -7.82
CA VAL A 120 -6.40 11.20 -8.60
C VAL A 120 -7.40 10.41 -7.77
N MET A 121 -7.03 9.97 -6.57
CA MET A 121 -7.91 9.24 -5.66
C MET A 121 -7.42 9.42 -4.22
N THR A 122 -8.34 9.56 -3.28
CA THR A 122 -8.07 9.55 -1.83
C THR A 122 -9.06 8.61 -1.16
N ILE A 123 -8.55 7.74 -0.29
CA ILE A 123 -9.33 6.77 0.48
C ILE A 123 -8.89 6.87 1.94
N THR A 124 -9.83 7.03 2.86
CA THR A 124 -9.55 7.07 4.30
C THR A 124 -10.36 6.00 5.02
N PHE A 125 -9.67 5.27 5.89
CA PHE A 125 -10.30 4.40 6.88
C PHE A 125 -9.88 4.81 8.30
N THR A 126 -10.84 4.86 9.20
CA THR A 126 -10.61 4.85 10.64
C THR A 126 -10.41 3.41 11.11
N ARG A 127 -9.72 3.20 12.24
CA ARG A 127 -9.60 1.88 12.85
C ARG A 127 -10.96 1.25 13.15
N GLU A 128 -11.88 2.03 13.72
CA GLU A 128 -13.23 1.56 14.06
C GLU A 128 -13.94 0.96 12.85
N ASN A 129 -13.95 1.69 11.72
CA ASN A 129 -14.56 1.20 10.50
C ASN A 129 -13.76 0.04 9.88
N ALA A 130 -12.43 0.13 9.87
CA ALA A 130 -11.55 -0.90 9.33
C ALA A 130 -11.72 -2.27 10.00
N ASP A 131 -12.05 -2.30 11.29
CA ASP A 131 -12.31 -3.53 12.04
C ASP A 131 -13.62 -4.23 11.62
N THR A 132 -14.50 -3.53 10.90
CA THR A 132 -15.74 -4.11 10.34
C THR A 132 -15.54 -4.73 8.95
N VAL A 133 -14.41 -4.45 8.29
CA VAL A 133 -14.15 -4.86 6.90
C VAL A 133 -13.46 -6.21 6.84
N ASN A 134 -14.03 -7.14 6.06
CA ASN A 134 -13.35 -8.38 5.70
C ASN A 134 -12.38 -8.13 4.53
N TRP A 135 -11.15 -7.72 4.85
CA TRP A 135 -10.12 -7.33 3.88
C TRP A 135 -9.74 -8.43 2.88
N GLU A 136 -9.91 -9.70 3.23
CA GLU A 136 -9.60 -10.84 2.35
C GLU A 136 -10.67 -11.05 1.28
N ASN A 137 -11.93 -10.69 1.56
CA ASN A 137 -13.07 -11.02 0.72
C ASN A 137 -13.80 -9.79 0.14
N ILE A 138 -13.42 -8.58 0.53
CA ILE A 138 -14.05 -7.36 0.02
C ILE A 138 -13.84 -7.22 -1.49
N ASP A 139 -14.94 -6.99 -2.22
CA ASP A 139 -14.87 -6.56 -3.62
C ASP A 139 -14.21 -5.15 -3.66
N PRO A 140 -13.12 -4.97 -4.42
CA PRO A 140 -12.49 -3.66 -4.63
C PRO A 140 -13.46 -2.54 -5.01
N GLU A 141 -14.53 -2.84 -5.75
CA GLU A 141 -15.53 -1.84 -6.15
C GLU A 141 -16.42 -1.37 -5.00
N ASN A 142 -16.45 -2.09 -3.87
CA ASN A 142 -17.16 -1.66 -2.67
C ASN A 142 -16.34 -0.73 -1.79
N ILE A 143 -15.03 -0.57 -2.04
CA ILE A 143 -14.16 0.30 -1.24
C ILE A 143 -14.68 1.75 -1.16
N PRO A 144 -15.11 2.39 -2.27
CA PRO A 144 -15.70 3.74 -2.21
C PRO A 144 -16.97 3.85 -1.35
N LEU A 145 -17.69 2.74 -1.13
CA LEU A 145 -18.95 2.71 -0.40
C LEU A 145 -18.75 2.50 1.10
N VAL A 146 -17.68 1.82 1.49
CA VAL A 146 -17.42 1.45 2.88
C VAL A 146 -16.32 2.27 3.54
N ALA A 147 -15.56 3.07 2.78
CA ALA A 147 -14.56 3.99 3.33
C ALA A 147 -15.20 5.13 4.12
N ASP A 148 -14.53 5.59 5.18
CA ASP A 148 -14.97 6.78 5.94
C ASP A 148 -14.95 8.04 5.08
N ALA A 149 -13.96 8.14 4.19
CA ALA A 149 -13.92 9.18 3.17
C ALA A 149 -13.38 8.63 1.85
N TYR A 150 -14.01 9.04 0.76
CA TYR A 150 -13.60 8.70 -0.61
C TYR A 150 -13.69 9.94 -1.50
N TRP A 151 -12.62 10.20 -2.25
CA TRP A 151 -12.61 11.19 -3.32
C TRP A 151 -11.92 10.60 -4.54
N GLN A 152 -12.43 10.90 -5.73
CA GLN A 152 -11.77 10.58 -6.99
C GLN A 152 -11.80 11.77 -7.94
N HIS A 153 -10.77 11.89 -8.76
CA HIS A 153 -10.72 12.90 -9.80
C HIS A 153 -11.78 12.63 -10.88
N SER A 154 -12.34 13.69 -11.46
CA SER A 154 -13.36 13.66 -12.51
C SER A 154 -12.96 12.90 -13.79
N LEU A 155 -11.67 12.54 -13.90
CA LEU A 155 -11.16 11.77 -15.03
C LEU A 155 -11.70 10.32 -15.01
N PHE A 156 -12.11 9.85 -13.84
CA PHE A 156 -12.70 8.53 -13.63
C PHE A 156 -14.23 8.53 -13.54
N THR A 157 -14.87 9.70 -13.71
CA THR A 157 -16.32 9.87 -13.50
C THR A 157 -17.10 10.12 -14.80
N ARG A 158 -16.43 10.12 -15.96
CA ARG A 158 -17.11 10.27 -17.26
C ARG A 158 -17.36 8.91 -17.90
N GLU A 159 -18.65 8.59 -18.04
CA GLU A 159 -19.20 7.69 -19.05
C GLU A 159 -19.46 8.44 -20.36
#